data_AF-A0A7C4I3N6-F1
#
_entry.id   AF-A0A7C4I3N6-F1
#
_cell.length_a   1.000
_cell.length_b   1.000
_cell.length_c   1.000
_cell.angle_alpha   90.00
_cell.angle_beta   90.00
_cell.angle_gamma   90.00
#
_symmetry.space_group_name_H-M   'P 1'
#
loop_
_entity.id
_entity.type
_entity.pdbx_description
1 polymer ?
#
loop_
_entity_poly.entity_id
_entity_poly.type
_entity_poly.pdbx_seq_one_letter_code
_entity_poly.pdbx_strand_id
1 'polypeptide(L)'
;MSMEIYKPSLRTSLQGMWALTRRELKKWMNEPIVLFISVIQPLMWMLLFGKSMNITAVFSPRVLADLTIPDITIPGDYVSPPANGLLTIPGSVIAQYLREVLYELGGRAVESVFGVQDYFSYLAIGMISMITIFTSTFSGLSIVWDRRLGFLYKVLSTPVSRSAIIFSKVLNAAL
;
A
#
# COMPACT_ATOMS: atom_id res chain seq x y z
N MET A 1 -56.79 20.58 7.07
CA MET A 1 -55.46 21.16 6.76
C MET A 1 -54.58 20.02 6.27
N SER A 2 -54.59 19.74 4.96
CA SER A 2 -53.81 18.65 4.36
C SER A 2 -52.35 19.07 4.31
N MET A 3 -51.49 18.38 5.07
CA MET A 3 -50.05 18.53 4.95
C MET A 3 -49.62 18.05 3.56
N GLU A 4 -49.30 18.99 2.68
CA GLU A 4 -48.71 18.71 1.39
C GLU A 4 -47.34 18.06 1.63
N ILE A 5 -47.19 16.80 1.22
CA ILE A 5 -45.98 16.01 1.41
C ILE A 5 -44.89 16.63 0.52
N TYR A 6 -44.01 17.44 1.12
CA TYR A 6 -42.86 18.03 0.45
C TYR A 6 -41.96 16.93 -0.13
N LYS A 7 -41.98 16.80 -1.47
CA LYS A 7 -41.09 15.92 -2.23
C LYS A 7 -39.97 16.78 -2.83
N PRO A 8 -38.77 16.80 -2.23
CA PRO A 8 -37.67 17.60 -2.77
C PRO A 8 -37.29 17.11 -4.17
N SER A 9 -37.05 18.05 -5.08
CA SER A 9 -36.53 17.75 -6.41
C SER A 9 -35.10 17.21 -6.32
N LEU A 10 -34.70 16.40 -7.31
CA LEU A 10 -33.38 15.77 -7.37
C LEU A 10 -32.24 16.82 -7.29
N ARG A 11 -32.46 18.01 -7.86
CA ARG A 11 -31.52 19.15 -7.80
C ARG A 11 -31.36 19.71 -6.38
N THR A 12 -32.45 19.88 -5.63
CA THR A 12 -32.39 20.40 -4.25
C THR A 12 -31.73 19.41 -3.29
N SER A 13 -31.94 18.11 -3.49
CA SER A 13 -31.23 17.07 -2.72
C SER A 13 -29.73 17.05 -3.00
N LEU A 14 -29.31 17.17 -4.26
CA LEU A 14 -27.89 17.25 -4.64
C LEU A 14 -27.22 18.51 -4.08
N GLN A 15 -27.91 19.65 -4.13
CA GLN A 15 -27.42 20.91 -3.54
C GLN A 15 -27.28 20.80 -2.02
N GLY A 16 -28.24 20.17 -1.33
CA GLY A 16 -28.15 19.90 0.11
C GLY A 16 -26.96 18.98 0.46
N MET A 17 -26.76 17.91 -0.32
CA MET A 17 -25.61 17.01 -0.21
C MET A 17 -24.29 17.76 -0.34
N TRP A 18 -24.15 18.55 -1.42
CA TRP A 18 -22.96 19.31 -1.70
C TRP A 18 -22.69 20.37 -0.64
N ALA A 19 -23.73 21.05 -0.14
CA ALA A 19 -23.58 22.03 0.92
C ALA A 19 -23.05 21.40 2.23
N LEU A 20 -23.54 20.21 2.58
CA LEU A 20 -23.07 19.45 3.73
C LEU A 20 -21.63 18.98 3.55
N THR A 21 -21.32 18.32 2.42
CA THR A 21 -19.97 17.86 2.09
C THR A 21 -18.98 19.02 2.06
N ARG A 22 -19.31 20.13 1.40
CA ARG A 22 -18.44 21.31 1.32
C ARG A 22 -18.15 21.91 2.70
N ARG A 23 -19.14 21.92 3.60
CA ARG A 23 -18.95 22.41 4.96
C ARG A 23 -17.98 21.53 5.74
N GLU A 24 -18.13 20.22 5.64
CA GLU A 24 -17.23 19.28 6.31
C GLU A 24 -15.83 19.31 5.68
N LEU A 25 -15.71 19.36 4.35
CA LEU A 25 -14.42 19.48 3.66
C LEU A 25 -13.67 20.76 4.06
N LYS A 26 -14.40 21.87 4.20
CA LYS A 26 -13.84 23.13 4.71
C LYS A 26 -13.36 22.99 6.16
N LYS A 27 -14.04 22.21 7.00
CA LYS A 27 -13.59 21.89 8.35
C LYS A 27 -12.27 21.12 8.31
N TRP A 28 -12.19 20.06 7.49
CA TRP A 28 -10.97 19.27 7.32
C TRP A 28 -9.79 20.12 6.81
N MET A 29 -10.01 20.98 5.81
CA MET A 29 -9.00 21.92 5.31
C MET A 29 -8.49 22.92 6.35
N ASN A 30 -9.34 23.28 7.31
CA ASN A 30 -8.99 24.20 8.39
C ASN A 30 -8.32 23.50 9.58
N GLU A 31 -8.20 22.17 9.56
CA GLU A 31 -7.50 21.36 10.56
C GLU A 31 -6.18 20.84 9.95
N PRO A 32 -5.19 21.73 9.70
CA PRO A 32 -4.00 21.40 8.92
C PRO A 32 -3.19 20.25 9.53
N ILE A 33 -3.18 20.13 10.86
CA ILE A 33 -2.46 19.07 11.58
C ILE A 33 -3.01 17.68 11.22
N VAL A 34 -4.33 17.54 11.15
CA VAL A 34 -4.98 16.25 10.86
C VAL A 34 -4.69 15.83 9.41
N LEU A 35 -4.77 16.78 8.47
CA LEU A 35 -4.43 16.53 7.06
C LEU A 35 -2.96 16.19 6.86
N PHE A 36 -2.07 16.86 7.58
CA PHE A 36 -0.65 16.60 7.49
C PHE A 36 -0.32 15.19 8.01
N ILE A 37 -0.89 14.81 9.15
CA ILE A 37 -0.70 13.49 9.76
C ILE A 37 -1.31 12.37 8.90
N SER A 38 -2.49 12.57 8.30
CA SER A 38 -3.15 11.54 7.49
C SER A 38 -2.38 11.19 6.21
N VAL A 39 -1.61 12.12 5.67
CA VAL A 39 -0.72 11.88 4.52
C VAL A 39 0.63 11.34 4.98
N ILE A 40 1.20 11.88 6.06
CA ILE A 40 2.49 11.47 6.58
C ILE A 40 2.48 10.03 7.05
N GLN A 41 1.42 9.56 7.69
CA GLN A 41 1.34 8.17 8.15
C GLN A 41 1.57 7.20 6.97
N PRO A 42 0.72 7.11 5.94
CA PRO A 42 0.97 6.31 4.74
C PRO A 42 2.37 6.45 4.14
N LEU A 43 2.88 7.68 4.03
CA LEU A 43 4.21 7.95 3.46
C LEU A 43 5.33 7.41 4.34
N MET A 44 5.23 7.57 5.66
CA MET A 44 6.19 7.05 6.62
C MET A 44 6.21 5.52 6.61
N TRP A 45 5.05 4.88 6.53
CA TRP A 45 4.96 3.43 6.39
C TRP A 45 5.54 2.97 5.05
N MET A 46 5.24 3.65 3.93
CA MET A 46 5.86 3.33 2.65
C MET A 46 7.38 3.55 2.63
N LEU A 47 7.89 4.59 3.29
CA LEU A 47 9.32 4.85 3.40
C LEU A 47 10.01 3.74 4.20
N LEU A 48 9.44 3.41 5.37
CA LEU A 48 9.97 2.40 6.27
C LEU A 48 9.96 1.02 5.61
N PHE A 49 8.81 0.55 5.13
CA PHE A 49 8.65 -0.79 4.57
C PHE A 49 9.16 -0.91 3.14
N GLY A 50 9.11 0.16 2.35
CA GLY A 50 9.58 0.18 0.96
C GLY A 50 11.05 -0.17 0.81
N LYS A 51 11.91 0.36 1.69
CA LYS A 51 13.36 0.05 1.67
C LYS A 51 13.74 -1.12 2.56
N SER A 52 13.10 -1.29 3.72
CA SER A 52 13.50 -2.33 4.68
C SER A 52 13.04 -3.74 4.29
N MET A 53 11.87 -3.88 3.68
CA MET A 53 11.30 -5.18 3.30
C MET A 53 11.53 -5.53 1.83
N ASN A 54 12.41 -4.80 1.13
CA ASN A 54 12.74 -5.08 -0.26
C ASN A 54 13.32 -6.50 -0.40
N ILE A 55 12.45 -7.46 -0.72
CA ILE A 55 12.82 -8.87 -0.80
C ILE A 55 13.81 -9.13 -1.93
N THR A 56 13.77 -8.32 -2.99
CA THR A 56 14.75 -8.37 -4.08
C THR A 56 16.16 -8.03 -3.59
N ALA A 57 16.29 -7.21 -2.54
CA ALA A 57 17.59 -6.90 -1.94
C ALA A 57 18.22 -8.10 -1.21
N VAL A 58 17.42 -9.09 -0.77
CA VAL A 58 17.92 -10.33 -0.15
C VAL A 58 18.68 -11.19 -1.17
N PHE A 59 18.28 -11.12 -2.44
CA PHE A 59 18.96 -11.78 -3.56
C PHE A 59 20.06 -10.91 -4.19
N SER A 60 20.42 -9.79 -3.55
CA SER A 60 21.46 -8.90 -4.05
C SER A 60 22.84 -9.56 -3.93
N PRO A 61 23.74 -9.35 -4.92
CA PRO A 61 25.14 -9.77 -4.84
C PRO A 61 25.88 -9.31 -3.58
N ARG A 62 25.42 -8.22 -2.93
CA ARG A 62 25.98 -7.66 -1.71
C ARG A 62 25.81 -8.56 -0.48
N VAL A 63 24.68 -9.27 -0.36
CA VAL A 63 24.41 -10.16 0.78
C VAL A 63 25.32 -11.39 0.74
N LEU A 64 25.71 -11.80 -0.48
CA LEU A 64 26.56 -12.96 -0.73
C LEU A 64 28.05 -12.56 -0.88
N ALA A 65 28.39 -11.29 -0.64
CA ALA A 65 29.75 -10.77 -0.77
C ALA A 65 30.73 -11.40 0.24
N ASP A 66 30.24 -11.66 1.46
CA ASP A 66 31.02 -12.22 2.56
C ASP A 66 31.06 -13.76 2.57
N LEU A 67 30.42 -14.42 1.59
CA LEU A 67 30.56 -15.86 1.44
C LEU A 67 31.97 -16.19 0.93
N THR A 68 32.84 -16.61 1.85
CA THR A 68 34.14 -17.18 1.56
C THR A 68 33.96 -18.64 1.14
N ILE A 69 33.75 -18.85 -0.16
CA ILE A 69 33.75 -20.19 -0.74
C ILE A 69 35.21 -20.66 -0.78
N PRO A 70 35.55 -21.83 -0.20
CA PRO A 70 36.91 -22.35 -0.26
C PRO A 70 37.29 -22.74 -1.68
N ASP A 71 38.57 -22.60 -2.01
CA ASP A 71 39.10 -23.00 -3.30
C ASP A 71 38.98 -24.52 -3.47
N ILE A 72 38.37 -24.95 -4.57
CA ILE A 72 38.18 -26.37 -4.85
C ILE A 72 39.38 -26.83 -5.66
N THR A 73 40.16 -27.76 -5.10
CA THR A 73 41.27 -28.38 -5.83
C THR A 73 40.83 -29.73 -6.36
N ILE A 74 40.75 -29.84 -7.69
CA ILE A 74 40.34 -31.05 -8.40
C ILE A 74 41.61 -31.70 -9.00
N PRO A 75 41.89 -32.98 -8.69
CA PRO A 75 42.96 -33.71 -9.37
C PRO A 75 42.66 -33.81 -10.87
N GLY A 76 43.65 -33.53 -11.71
CA GLY A 76 43.45 -33.37 -13.15
C GLY A 76 43.08 -34.65 -13.91
N ASP A 77 43.12 -35.82 -13.25
CA ASP A 77 42.54 -37.08 -13.74
C ASP A 77 41.01 -37.05 -13.85
N TYR A 78 40.36 -36.11 -13.14
CA TYR A 78 38.89 -35.95 -13.12
C TYR A 78 38.38 -34.88 -14.10
N VAL A 79 39.23 -34.28 -14.94
CA VAL A 79 38.87 -33.24 -15.90
C VAL A 79 39.04 -33.78 -17.33
N SER A 80 38.14 -33.42 -18.24
CA SER A 80 38.21 -33.80 -19.65
C SER A 80 38.40 -32.55 -20.52
N PRO A 81 39.50 -32.43 -21.30
CA PRO A 81 40.63 -33.34 -21.43
C PRO A 81 41.47 -33.45 -20.13
N PRO A 82 42.15 -34.60 -19.89
CA PRO A 82 42.98 -34.81 -18.71
C PRO A 82 44.06 -33.74 -18.62
N ALA A 83 44.12 -33.03 -17.50
CA ALA A 83 45.13 -32.02 -17.24
C ALA A 83 46.16 -32.58 -16.26
N ASN A 84 47.45 -32.37 -16.52
CA ASN A 84 48.49 -32.81 -15.59
C ASN A 84 48.56 -31.83 -14.41
N GLY A 85 48.21 -32.26 -13.20
CA GLY A 85 48.35 -31.48 -11.97
C GLY A 85 47.06 -31.34 -11.17
N LEU A 86 47.11 -30.51 -10.12
CA LEU A 86 45.97 -30.15 -9.27
C LEU A 86 45.38 -28.84 -9.82
N LEU A 87 44.16 -28.89 -10.34
CA LEU A 87 43.44 -27.71 -10.81
C LEU A 87 42.68 -27.09 -9.64
N THR A 88 43.14 -25.93 -9.18
CA THR A 88 42.45 -25.16 -8.14
C THR A 88 41.51 -24.15 -8.78
N ILE A 89 40.20 -24.37 -8.63
CA ILE A 89 39.19 -23.38 -8.98
C ILE A 89 39.10 -22.38 -7.83
N PRO A 90 39.46 -21.10 -8.04
CA PRO A 90 39.34 -20.09 -7.01
C PRO A 90 37.86 -19.97 -6.59
N GLY A 91 37.60 -20.07 -5.29
CA GLY A 91 36.25 -19.96 -4.74
C GLY A 91 35.61 -18.60 -5.01
N SER A 92 36.42 -17.57 -5.29
CA SER A 92 35.98 -16.25 -5.75
C SER A 92 35.23 -16.28 -7.09
N VAL A 93 35.65 -17.13 -8.03
CA VAL A 93 34.99 -17.28 -9.35
C VAL A 93 33.65 -18.00 -9.19
N ILE A 94 33.62 -19.03 -8.34
CA ILE A 94 32.38 -19.75 -8.00
C ILE A 94 31.40 -18.79 -7.32
N ALA A 95 31.88 -17.97 -6.39
CA ALA A 95 31.08 -16.98 -5.70
C ALA A 95 30.50 -15.94 -6.67
N GLN A 96 31.29 -15.47 -7.65
CA GLN A 96 30.82 -14.53 -8.67
C GLN A 96 29.71 -15.13 -9.55
N TYR A 97 29.92 -16.34 -10.08
CA TYR A 97 28.93 -17.00 -10.92
C TYR A 97 27.64 -17.30 -10.15
N LEU A 98 27.77 -17.80 -8.93
CA LEU A 98 26.62 -18.08 -8.05
C LEU A 98 25.83 -16.81 -7.75
N ARG A 99 26.50 -15.68 -7.51
CA ARG A 99 25.84 -14.37 -7.30
C ARG A 99 25.03 -13.93 -8.51
N GLU A 100 25.58 -14.09 -9.70
CA GLU A 100 24.91 -13.70 -10.95
C GLU A 100 23.65 -14.53 -11.19
N VAL A 101 23.77 -15.86 -11.03
CA VAL A 101 22.63 -16.79 -11.15
C VAL A 101 21.57 -16.52 -10.08
N LEU A 102 21.96 -16.28 -8.82
CA LEU A 102 21.00 -15.98 -7.75
C LEU A 102 20.28 -14.65 -7.96
N TYR A 103 20.97 -13.63 -8.49
CA TYR A 103 20.34 -12.36 -8.80
C TYR A 103 19.31 -12.51 -9.92
N GLU A 104 19.65 -13.25 -10.98
CA GLU A 104 18.74 -13.52 -12.10
C GLU A 104 17.54 -14.38 -11.67
N LEU A 105 17.78 -15.43 -10.88
CA LEU A 105 16.72 -16.27 -10.32
C LEU A 105 15.85 -15.51 -9.33
N GLY A 106 16.45 -14.67 -8.49
CA GLY A 106 15.74 -13.81 -7.54
C GLY A 106 14.83 -12.82 -8.27
N GLY A 107 15.33 -12.19 -9.34
CA GLY A 107 14.53 -11.29 -10.18
C GLY A 107 13.34 -12.00 -10.83
N ARG A 108 13.57 -13.16 -11.45
CA ARG A 108 12.49 -13.98 -12.06
C ARG A 108 11.50 -14.51 -11.03
N ALA A 109 11.97 -14.92 -9.85
CA ALA A 109 11.11 -15.40 -8.78
C ALA A 109 10.17 -14.29 -8.30
N VAL A 110 10.69 -13.09 -8.08
CA VAL A 110 9.90 -11.92 -7.69
C VAL A 110 8.87 -11.57 -8.78
N GLU A 111 9.27 -11.57 -10.05
CA GLU A 111 8.35 -11.32 -11.17
C GLU A 111 7.25 -12.38 -11.26
N SER A 112 7.58 -13.66 -11.05
CA SER A 112 6.60 -14.76 -11.10
C SER A 112 5.58 -14.75 -9.95
N VAL A 113 5.99 -14.26 -8.77
CA VAL A 113 5.14 -14.23 -7.57
C VAL A 113 4.31 -12.95 -7.51
N PHE A 114 4.92 -11.80 -7.80
CA PHE A 114 4.29 -10.50 -7.61
C PHE A 114 3.78 -9.88 -8.92
N GLY A 115 4.18 -10.39 -10.09
CA GLY A 115 3.79 -9.85 -11.40
C GLY A 115 4.38 -8.47 -11.71
N VAL A 116 5.33 -8.01 -10.90
CA VAL A 116 5.95 -6.68 -11.00
C VAL A 116 7.46 -6.80 -10.79
N GLN A 117 8.24 -6.09 -11.59
CA GLN A 117 9.71 -6.08 -11.51
C GLN A 117 10.21 -5.31 -10.28
N ASP A 118 9.46 -4.29 -9.84
CA ASP A 118 9.78 -3.44 -8.70
C ASP A 118 8.89 -3.72 -7.48
N TYR A 119 9.53 -4.10 -6.38
CA TYR A 119 8.88 -4.28 -5.08
C TYR A 119 8.19 -2.99 -4.58
N PHE A 120 8.76 -1.82 -4.87
CA PHE A 120 8.16 -0.54 -4.48
C PHE A 120 6.80 -0.31 -5.15
N SER A 121 6.67 -0.65 -6.43
CA SER A 121 5.41 -0.52 -7.18
C SER A 121 4.35 -1.47 -6.65
N TYR A 122 4.74 -2.71 -6.31
CA TYR A 122 3.85 -3.67 -5.63
C TYR A 122 3.36 -3.14 -4.28
N LEU A 123 4.27 -2.65 -3.43
CA LEU A 123 3.92 -2.09 -2.13
C LEU A 123 3.06 -0.83 -2.21
N ALA A 124 3.35 0.08 -3.15
CA ALA A 124 2.61 1.32 -3.31
C ALA A 124 1.12 1.04 -3.59
N ILE A 125 0.83 0.12 -4.51
CA ILE A 125 -0.54 -0.28 -4.85
C ILE A 125 -1.21 -0.96 -3.65
N GLY A 126 -0.50 -1.86 -2.96
CA GLY A 126 -1.00 -2.53 -1.76
C GLY A 126 -1.35 -1.55 -0.63
N MET A 127 -0.50 -0.56 -0.40
CA MET A 127 -0.71 0.48 0.61
C MET A 127 -1.91 1.36 0.27
N ILE A 128 -2.07 1.79 -0.99
CA ILE A 128 -3.24 2.57 -1.43
C ILE A 128 -4.54 1.78 -1.18
N SER A 129 -4.56 0.49 -1.51
CA SER A 129 -5.70 -0.39 -1.25
C SER A 129 -6.00 -0.50 0.25
N MET A 130 -4.96 -0.76 1.06
CA MET A 130 -5.09 -0.86 2.51
C MET A 130 -5.63 0.43 3.13
N ILE A 131 -5.10 1.60 2.74
CA ILE A 131 -5.53 2.92 3.23
C ILE A 131 -7.01 3.13 2.90
N THR A 132 -7.42 2.80 1.67
CA THR A 132 -8.81 2.96 1.25
C THR A 132 -9.76 2.12 2.12
N ILE A 133 -9.43 0.85 2.34
CA ILE A 133 -10.24 -0.06 3.16
C ILE A 133 -10.26 0.40 4.63
N PHE A 134 -9.11 0.78 5.17
CA PHE A 134 -9.00 1.21 6.56
C PHE A 134 -9.79 2.50 6.81
N THR A 135 -9.62 3.51 5.96
CA THR A 135 -10.37 4.77 6.03
C THR A 135 -11.88 4.53 5.89
N SER A 136 -12.32 3.65 4.98
CA SER A 136 -13.74 3.29 4.86
C SER A 136 -14.30 2.63 6.12
N THR A 137 -13.51 1.77 6.77
CA THR A 137 -13.91 1.04 7.98
C THR A 137 -14.04 1.99 9.17
N PHE A 138 -13.07 2.88 9.35
CA PHE A 138 -13.09 3.89 10.42
C PHE A 138 -14.23 4.90 10.22
N SER A 139 -14.52 5.28 8.97
CA SER A 139 -15.69 6.10 8.67
C SER A 139 -17.00 5.40 8.98
N GLY A 140 -17.12 4.10 8.64
CA GLY A 140 -18.27 3.27 9.02
C GLY A 140 -18.48 3.21 10.54
N LEU A 141 -17.39 3.06 11.31
CA LEU A 141 -17.45 3.08 12.76
C LEU A 141 -17.86 4.46 13.32
N SER A 142 -17.42 5.55 12.71
CA SER A 142 -17.85 6.91 13.06
C SER A 142 -19.37 7.10 12.92
N ILE A 143 -20.03 6.43 11.98
CA ILE A 143 -21.50 6.47 11.86
C ILE A 143 -22.19 5.91 13.11
N VAL A 144 -21.63 4.85 13.70
CA VAL A 144 -22.18 4.26 14.93
C VAL A 144 -22.08 5.25 16.08
N TRP A 145 -20.97 5.97 16.19
CA TRP A 145 -20.78 7.00 17.21
C TRP A 145 -21.75 8.18 17.05
N ASP A 146 -21.97 8.67 15.83
CA ASP A 146 -22.93 9.74 15.56
C ASP A 146 -24.38 9.34 15.90
N ARG A 147 -24.71 8.05 15.72
CA ARG A 147 -26.01 7.49 16.14
C ARG A 147 -26.11 7.44 17.67
N ARG A 148 -25.05 6.99 18.36
CA ARG A 148 -25.01 6.88 19.84
C ARG A 148 -25.10 8.24 20.53
N LEU A 149 -24.47 9.27 19.97
CA LEU A 149 -24.48 10.65 20.51
C LEU A 149 -25.75 11.43 20.17
N GLY A 150 -26.66 10.84 19.38
CA GLY A 150 -27.92 11.44 18.97
C GLY A 150 -27.80 12.62 17.98
N PHE A 151 -26.60 12.88 17.46
CA PHE A 151 -26.37 13.90 16.43
C PHE A 151 -27.19 13.60 15.17
N LEU A 152 -27.25 12.32 14.77
CA LEU A 152 -28.01 11.88 13.61
C LEU A 152 -29.52 12.22 13.73
N TYR A 153 -30.11 12.08 14.92
CA TYR A 153 -31.52 12.42 15.15
C TYR A 153 -31.80 13.92 14.99
N LYS A 154 -30.85 14.80 15.34
CA LYS A 154 -30.96 16.25 15.13
C LYS A 154 -30.82 16.65 13.66
N VAL A 155 -30.05 15.91 12.87
CA VAL A 155 -29.88 16.19 11.43
C VAL A 155 -31.11 15.70 10.65
N LEU A 156 -31.72 14.59 11.06
CA LEU A 156 -32.92 14.02 10.44
C LEU A 156 -34.20 14.87 10.62
N SER A 157 -34.22 15.83 11.55
CA SER A 157 -35.33 16.79 11.71
C SER A 157 -35.17 18.04 10.85
N THR A 158 -34.03 18.21 10.18
CA THR A 158 -33.85 19.29 9.20
C THR A 158 -34.50 18.93 7.86
N PRO A 159 -34.91 19.90 7.03
CA PRO A 159 -35.60 19.65 5.76
C PRO A 159 -34.64 19.17 4.65
N VAL A 160 -33.78 18.19 4.95
CA VAL A 160 -32.83 17.56 4.03
C VAL A 160 -33.21 16.09 3.86
N SER A 161 -33.10 15.55 2.64
CA SER A 161 -33.46 14.16 2.36
C SER A 161 -32.52 13.17 3.08
N ARG A 162 -33.08 12.07 3.60
CA ARG A 162 -32.33 11.05 4.36
C ARG A 162 -31.20 10.42 3.55
N SER A 163 -31.41 10.23 2.24
CA SER A 163 -30.40 9.72 1.31
C SER A 163 -29.23 10.69 1.12
N ALA A 164 -29.50 11.99 1.10
CA ALA A 164 -28.45 13.01 0.99
C ALA A 164 -27.51 13.01 2.20
N ILE A 165 -28.03 12.79 3.41
CA ILE A 165 -27.23 12.71 4.64
C ILE A 165 -26.28 11.50 4.60
N ILE A 166 -26.76 10.34 4.12
CA ILE A 166 -25.94 9.13 4.04
C ILE A 166 -24.87 9.31 2.95
N PHE A 167 -25.26 9.79 1.77
CA PHE A 167 -24.33 10.00 0.66
C PHE A 167 -23.27 11.05 0.97
N SER A 168 -23.61 12.15 1.64
CA SER A 168 -22.62 13.18 2.02
C SER A 168 -21.55 12.61 2.93
N LYS A 169 -21.93 11.69 3.83
CA LYS A 169 -20.99 11.05 4.77
C LYS A 169 -20.12 9.99 4.09
N VAL A 170 -20.67 9.22 3.14
CA VAL A 170 -19.88 8.29 2.31
C VAL A 170 -18.90 9.05 1.41
N LEU A 171 -19.33 10.17 0.82
CA LEU A 171 -18.47 11.00 -0.02
C LEU A 171 -17.33 11.65 0.77
N ASN A 172 -17.61 12.06 2.02
CA ASN A 172 -16.59 12.55 2.94
C ASN A 172 -15.58 11.46 3.31
N ALA A 173 -16.04 10.21 3.47
CA ALA A 173 -15.18 9.07 3.79
C ALA A 173 -14.20 8.67 2.68
N ALA A 174 -14.56 8.96 1.43
CA ALA A 174 -13.81 8.57 0.25
C ALA A 174 -12.81 9.64 -0.23
N LEU A 175 -12.89 10.84 0.34
CA LEU A 175 -12.04 12.01 0.06
C LEU A 175 -10.98 12.16 1.14
#